data_AF-A0A151IVM7-F1
#
_entry.id   AF-A0A151IVM7-F1
#
_cell.length_a   1.000
_cell.length_b   1.000
_cell.length_c   1.000
_cell.angle_alpha   90.00
_cell.angle_beta   90.00
_cell.angle_gamma   90.00
#
_symmetry.space_group_name_H-M   'P 1'
#
loop_
_entity.id
_entity.type
_entity.pdbx_description
1 polymer ?
#
loop_
_entity_poly.entity_id
_entity_poly.type
_entity_poly.pdbx_seq_one_letter_code
_entity_poly.pdbx_strand_id
1 'polypeptide(L)'
;MPKCEKRRWKGKLVSETVYQQRLKQSQNCKTLNENKINANSKFESEPQNELTQSDYMEGRRIVEFSILAEQLWCVSCKEALSLNYIEKEMHRGLSSILLVRCHKCLLTNAVTAGKQHN
;
A
#
# COMPACT_ATOMS: atom_id res chain seq x y z
N MET A 1 10.44 -42.32 27.85
CA MET A 1 10.80 -41.33 26.81
C MET A 1 9.83 -40.16 26.89
N PRO A 2 10.27 -38.90 26.97
CA PRO A 2 9.36 -37.76 27.03
C PRO A 2 8.54 -37.70 25.74
N LYS A 3 7.22 -37.54 25.86
CA LYS A 3 6.31 -37.40 24.72
C LYS A 3 6.72 -36.14 23.96
N CYS A 4 7.32 -36.29 22.78
CA CYS A 4 7.62 -35.18 21.90
C CYS A 4 6.28 -34.62 21.39
N GLU A 5 5.82 -33.52 21.98
CA GLU A 5 4.60 -32.84 21.56
C GLU A 5 4.76 -32.44 20.09
N LYS A 6 3.89 -32.99 19.26
CA LYS A 6 3.88 -32.79 17.81
C LYS A 6 3.52 -31.34 17.51
N ARG A 7 4.52 -30.46 17.47
CA ARG A 7 4.30 -29.04 17.16
C ARG A 7 3.90 -28.88 15.71
N ARG A 8 2.78 -28.17 15.51
CA ARG A 8 2.21 -27.89 14.19
C ARG A 8 2.12 -26.40 13.96
N TRP A 9 2.36 -25.98 12.72
CA TRP A 9 2.15 -24.61 12.30
C TRP A 9 1.45 -24.59 10.96
N LYS A 10 0.29 -23.91 10.89
CA LYS A 10 -0.61 -23.91 9.72
C LYS A 10 -0.87 -25.34 9.21
N GLY A 11 -1.20 -26.24 10.13
CA GLY A 11 -1.53 -27.65 9.84
C GLY A 11 -0.33 -28.58 9.61
N LYS A 12 0.88 -28.06 9.35
CA LYS A 12 2.09 -28.86 9.07
C LYS A 12 2.89 -29.15 10.34
N LEU A 13 3.37 -30.39 10.48
CA LEU A 13 4.33 -30.79 11.52
C LEU A 13 5.65 -30.05 11.30
N VAL A 14 6.21 -29.49 12.38
CA VAL A 14 7.46 -28.72 12.34
C VAL A 14 8.32 -29.09 13.55
N SER A 15 9.63 -28.90 13.41
CA SER A 15 10.54 -29.04 14.54
C SER A 15 10.29 -27.95 15.60
N GLU A 16 10.74 -28.23 16.82
CA GLU A 16 10.74 -27.28 17.93
C GLU A 16 11.35 -25.93 17.53
N THR A 17 12.53 -25.98 16.90
CA THR A 17 13.30 -24.80 16.47
C THR A 17 12.53 -23.93 15.49
N VAL A 18 11.91 -24.54 14.48
CA VAL A 18 11.09 -23.84 13.49
C VAL A 18 9.84 -23.24 14.13
N TYR A 19 9.22 -23.94 15.08
CA TYR A 19 8.05 -23.43 15.79
C TYR A 19 8.39 -22.19 16.63
N GLN A 20 9.47 -22.24 17.41
CA GLN A 20 9.92 -21.11 18.23
C GLN A 20 10.32 -19.90 17.37
N GLN A 21 11.00 -20.14 16.25
CA GLN A 21 11.34 -19.08 15.30
C GLN A 21 10.09 -18.36 14.77
N ARG A 22 9.03 -19.10 14.46
CA ARG A 22 7.76 -18.55 13.97
C ARG A 22 7.00 -17.75 15.03
N LEU A 23 7.04 -18.19 16.29
CA LEU A 23 6.51 -17.41 17.41
C LEU A 23 7.24 -16.07 17.57
N LYS A 24 8.58 -16.09 17.51
CA LYS A 24 9.41 -14.88 17.58
C LYS A 24 9.09 -13.90 16.44
N GLN A 25 8.96 -14.41 15.20
CA GLN A 25 8.56 -13.58 14.05
C GLN A 25 7.17 -12.95 14.25
N SER A 26 6.20 -13.71 14.75
CA SER A 26 4.85 -13.22 15.02
C SER A 26 4.85 -12.10 16.08
N GLN A 27 5.61 -12.26 17.16
CA GLN A 27 5.77 -11.23 18.20
C GLN A 27 6.45 -9.96 17.66
N ASN A 28 7.50 -10.10 16.84
CA ASN A 28 8.17 -8.96 16.22
C ASN A 28 7.21 -8.15 15.32
N CYS A 29 6.35 -8.81 14.55
CA CYS A 29 5.34 -8.10 13.74
C CYS A 29 4.33 -7.33 14.60
N LYS A 30 3.91 -7.88 15.75
CA LYS A 30 2.98 -7.21 16.68
C LYS A 30 3.61 -5.95 17.30
N THR A 31 4.83 -6.08 17.83
CA THR A 31 5.55 -4.95 18.46
C THR A 31 5.81 -3.80 17.49
N LEU A 32 6.15 -4.09 16.23
CA LEU A 32 6.29 -3.05 15.20
C LEU A 32 4.97 -2.30 14.92
N ASN A 33 3.84 -3.01 14.95
CA ASN A 33 2.53 -2.41 14.72
C ASN A 33 2.09 -1.56 15.92
N GLU A 34 2.30 -2.04 17.15
CA GLU A 34 2.03 -1.29 18.39
C GLU A 34 2.85 0.00 18.47
N ASN A 35 4.14 -0.06 18.12
CA ASN A 35 5.01 1.11 18.08
C ASN A 35 4.57 2.13 17.02
N LYS A 36 4.03 1.68 15.88
CA LYS A 36 3.49 2.54 14.83
C LYS A 36 2.21 3.26 15.28
N ILE A 37 1.33 2.55 15.98
CA ILE A 37 0.09 3.13 16.55
C ILE A 37 0.45 4.19 17.61
N ASN A 38 1.40 3.90 18.51
CA ASN A 38 1.84 4.83 19.55
C ASN A 38 2.58 6.07 19.01
N ALA A 39 3.25 5.95 17.86
CA ALA A 39 3.89 7.11 17.21
C ALA A 39 2.86 8.08 16.62
N ASN A 40 1.73 7.56 16.13
CA ASN A 40 0.66 8.37 15.54
C ASN A 40 -0.21 9.08 16.59
N SER A 41 -0.31 8.55 17.81
CA SER A 41 -1.15 9.14 18.88
C SER A 41 -0.51 10.32 19.62
N LYS A 42 0.65 10.82 19.18
CA LYS A 42 1.43 11.85 19.89
C LYS A 42 1.40 13.23 19.21
N PHE A 43 0.58 13.40 18.17
CA PHE A 43 0.51 14.63 17.36
C PHE A 43 -0.95 15.06 17.16
N GLU A 44 -1.60 15.55 18.20
CA GLU A 44 -2.88 16.25 18.07
C GLU A 44 -2.83 17.58 18.83
N SER A 45 -2.73 18.68 18.09
CA SER A 45 -3.23 19.98 18.52
C SER A 45 -3.53 20.87 17.30
N GLU A 46 -4.83 21.14 17.13
CA GLU A 46 -5.51 22.34 16.61
C GLU A 46 -6.47 22.13 15.42
N PRO A 47 -7.65 22.81 15.44
CA PRO A 47 -8.71 22.59 14.48
C PRO A 47 -8.59 23.56 13.31
N GLN A 48 -8.50 23.03 12.08
CA GLN A 48 -8.69 23.82 10.87
C GLN A 48 -9.62 23.09 9.91
N ASN A 49 -10.75 23.74 9.67
CA ASN A 49 -11.81 23.37 8.76
C ASN A 49 -11.40 23.82 7.36
N GLU A 50 -10.96 22.92 6.48
CA GLU A 50 -10.80 23.19 5.04
C GLU A 50 -10.60 21.86 4.27
N LEU A 51 -11.15 21.79 3.05
CA LEU A 51 -11.30 20.62 2.19
C LEU A 51 -10.43 19.42 2.56
N THR A 52 -11.08 18.29 2.90
CA THR A 52 -10.47 16.99 3.12
C THR A 52 -9.44 16.69 2.03
N GLN A 53 -8.17 16.97 2.34
CA GLN A 53 -7.04 16.51 1.56
C GLN A 53 -7.13 14.99 1.59
N SER A 54 -7.63 14.45 0.50
CA SER A 54 -8.01 13.06 0.39
C SER A 54 -6.82 12.15 0.68
N ASP A 55 -7.05 11.15 1.53
CA ASP A 55 -6.10 10.15 2.06
C ASP A 55 -5.12 9.55 1.02
N TYR A 56 -5.46 9.55 -0.27
CA TYR A 56 -4.56 9.09 -1.34
C TYR A 56 -3.32 9.98 -1.56
N MET A 57 -3.28 11.19 -1.02
CA MET A 57 -2.10 12.07 -1.10
C MET A 57 -1.06 11.79 -0.02
N GLU A 58 -1.35 10.90 0.94
CA GLU A 58 -0.45 10.60 2.03
C GLU A 58 0.30 9.26 1.86
N GLY A 59 1.61 9.30 2.18
CA GLY A 59 2.47 8.13 2.26
C GLY A 59 3.43 7.93 1.08
N ARG A 60 4.00 6.72 0.98
CA ARG A 60 4.93 6.31 -0.09
C ARG A 60 4.31 5.19 -0.91
N ARG A 61 4.48 5.23 -2.23
CA ARG A 61 4.01 4.20 -3.17
C ARG A 61 5.19 3.59 -3.91
N ILE A 62 5.15 2.27 -4.09
CA ILE A 62 6.08 1.55 -4.94
C ILE A 62 5.47 1.56 -6.34
N VAL A 63 6.21 2.07 -7.31
CA VAL A 63 5.76 2.18 -8.70
C VAL A 63 6.76 1.52 -9.64
N GLU A 64 6.26 0.86 -10.67
CA GLU A 64 7.08 0.41 -11.80
C GLU A 64 7.17 1.56 -12.80
N PHE A 65 8.31 2.26 -12.80
CA PHE A 65 8.51 3.51 -13.53
C PHE A 65 8.24 3.41 -15.03
N SER A 66 8.62 2.31 -15.68
CA SER A 66 8.36 2.09 -17.11
C SER A 66 6.87 2.11 -17.42
N ILE A 67 6.08 1.36 -16.66
CA ILE A 67 4.62 1.25 -16.82
C ILE A 67 3.95 2.59 -16.53
N LEU A 68 4.36 3.25 -15.45
CA LEU A 68 3.80 4.53 -15.07
C LEU A 68 4.06 5.59 -16.17
N ALA A 69 5.28 5.65 -16.69
CA ALA A 69 5.66 6.61 -17.74
C ALA A 69 4.90 6.38 -19.06
N GLU A 70 4.68 5.13 -19.45
CA GLU A 70 3.90 4.78 -20.63
C GLU A 70 2.42 5.20 -20.52
N GLN A 71 1.89 5.26 -19.31
CA GLN A 71 0.47 5.52 -19.06
C GLN A 71 0.16 6.97 -18.65
N LEU A 72 1.17 7.80 -18.42
CA LEU A 72 1.02 9.23 -18.11
C LEU A 72 0.72 10.10 -19.34
N TRP A 73 -0.05 9.56 -20.28
CA TRP A 73 -0.51 10.24 -21.48
C TRP A 73 -2.02 10.15 -21.58
N CYS A 74 -2.67 11.28 -21.84
CA CYS A 74 -4.12 11.30 -21.96
C CYS A 74 -4.57 10.42 -23.14
N VAL A 75 -5.54 9.53 -22.90
CA VAL A 75 -6.04 8.62 -23.95
C VAL A 75 -6.68 9.37 -25.12
N SER A 76 -7.29 10.53 -24.84
CA SER A 76 -7.97 11.38 -25.81
C SER A 76 -7.02 12.36 -26.50
N CYS A 77 -6.51 13.37 -25.78
CA CYS A 77 -5.77 14.48 -26.40
C CYS A 77 -4.25 14.28 -26.47
N LYS A 78 -3.73 13.15 -26.00
CA LYS A 78 -2.29 12.80 -25.96
C LYS A 78 -1.40 13.80 -25.19
N GLU A 79 -2.00 14.68 -24.40
CA GLU A 79 -1.28 15.57 -23.49
C GLU A 79 -0.70 14.77 -22.31
N ALA A 80 0.45 15.21 -21.80
CA ALA A 80 1.04 14.61 -20.61
C ALA A 80 0.11 14.79 -19.39
N LEU A 81 -0.08 13.71 -18.65
CA LEU A 81 -0.85 13.72 -17.41
C LEU A 81 0.06 14.11 -16.26
N SER A 82 -0.43 14.98 -15.37
CA SER A 82 0.28 15.36 -14.15
C SER A 82 -0.31 14.63 -12.96
N LEU A 83 0.57 14.04 -12.14
CA LEU A 83 0.19 13.41 -10.88
C LEU A 83 -0.45 14.40 -9.88
N ASN A 84 -0.29 15.72 -10.08
CA ASN A 84 -0.98 16.73 -9.27
C ASN A 84 -2.49 16.76 -9.49
N TYR A 85 -2.99 16.15 -10.58
CA TYR A 85 -4.42 16.07 -10.90
C TYR A 85 -4.99 14.65 -10.69
N ILE A 86 -4.41 13.88 -9.76
CA ILE A 86 -5.03 12.65 -9.26
C ILE A 86 -6.29 13.05 -8.49
N GLU A 87 -7.42 12.42 -8.82
CA GLU A 87 -8.70 12.61 -8.13
C GLU A 87 -9.02 11.44 -7.19
N LYS A 88 -8.44 10.26 -7.47
CA LYS A 88 -8.66 9.03 -6.70
C LYS A 88 -7.53 8.03 -6.91
N GLU A 89 -7.22 7.27 -5.86
CA GLU A 89 -6.38 6.07 -5.92
C GLU A 89 -7.21 4.82 -5.56
N MET A 90 -6.97 3.71 -6.26
CA MET A 90 -7.54 2.41 -5.95
C MET A 90 -6.41 1.38 -5.78
N HIS A 91 -6.32 0.76 -4.62
CA HIS A 91 -5.29 -0.25 -4.33
C HIS A 91 -5.67 -1.63 -4.90
N ARG A 92 -4.69 -2.29 -5.54
CA ARG A 92 -4.75 -3.66 -6.07
C ARG A 92 -3.51 -4.43 -5.59
N GLY A 93 -3.55 -4.88 -4.33
CA GLY A 93 -2.41 -5.54 -3.69
C GLY A 93 -1.25 -4.56 -3.49
N LEU A 94 -0.10 -4.83 -4.13
CA LEU A 94 1.07 -3.96 -4.09
C LEU A 94 1.06 -2.87 -5.17
N SER A 95 0.16 -2.96 -6.15
CA SER A 95 -0.02 -1.95 -7.20
C SER A 95 -1.21 -1.05 -6.87
N SER A 96 -1.23 0.16 -7.42
CA SER A 96 -2.39 1.03 -7.40
C SER A 96 -2.83 1.44 -8.81
N ILE A 97 -4.08 1.90 -8.91
CA ILE A 97 -4.66 2.52 -10.09
C ILE A 97 -5.02 3.95 -9.70
N LEU A 98 -4.42 4.91 -10.39
CA LEU A 98 -4.62 6.33 -10.19
C LEU A 98 -5.62 6.83 -11.23
N LEU A 99 -6.67 7.51 -10.79
CA LEU A 99 -7.58 8.24 -11.68
C LEU A 99 -7.07 9.67 -11.81
N VAL A 100 -6.48 9.98 -12.96
CA VAL A 100 -5.82 11.27 -13.23
C VAL A 100 -6.65 12.07 -14.23
N ARG A 101 -7.09 13.25 -13.83
CA ARG A 101 -7.79 14.17 -14.74
C ARG A 101 -6.80 14.88 -15.65
N CYS A 102 -7.07 14.85 -16.95
CA CYS A 102 -6.31 15.64 -17.90
C CYS A 102 -6.59 17.13 -17.71
N HIS A 103 -5.54 17.95 -17.61
CA HIS A 103 -5.68 19.40 -17.44
C HIS A 103 -6.21 20.11 -18.70
N LYS A 104 -6.10 19.48 -19.86
CA LYS A 104 -6.48 20.06 -21.17
C LYS A 104 -7.89 19.69 -21.61
N CYS A 105 -8.19 18.39 -21.66
CA CYS A 105 -9.49 17.89 -22.13
C CYS A 105 -10.44 17.44 -21.01
N LEU A 106 -10.01 17.54 -19.75
CA LEU A 106 -10.78 17.20 -18.54
C LEU A 106 -11.21 15.73 -18.43
N LEU A 107 -10.83 14.87 -19.39
CA LEU A 107 -11.06 13.44 -19.32
C LEU A 107 -10.26 12.83 -18.17
N THR A 108 -10.91 11.99 -17.36
CA THR A 108 -10.26 11.18 -16.32
C THR A 108 -9.66 9.92 -16.93
N ASN A 109 -8.39 9.67 -16.67
CA ASN A 109 -7.61 8.56 -17.21
C ASN A 109 -7.24 7.60 -16.07
N ALA A 110 -7.35 6.30 -16.31
CA ALA A 110 -6.87 5.29 -15.38
C ALA A 110 -5.39 4.98 -15.67
N VAL A 111 -4.53 5.23 -14.69
CA VAL A 111 -3.08 5.03 -14.77
C VAL A 111 -2.69 3.97 -13.73
N THR A 112 -2.19 2.83 -14.19
CA THR A 112 -1.67 1.75 -13.34
C THR A 112 -0.23 2.04 -12.93
N ALA A 113 0.08 1.81 -11.66
CA ALA A 113 1.42 2.01 -11.10
C ALA A 113 2.32 0.75 -11.19
N GLY A 114 1.85 -0.33 -11.83
CA GLY A 114 2.56 -1.61 -11.91
C GLY A 114 1.84 -2.65 -12.75
N LYS A 115 2.49 -3.78 -13.01
CA LYS A 115 1.91 -4.90 -13.79
C LYS A 115 0.63 -5.40 -13.14
N GLN A 116 -0.41 -5.50 -13.95
CA GLN A 116 -1.61 -6.24 -13.58
C GLN A 116 -1.32 -7.73 -13.82
N HIS A 117 -1.39 -8.53 -12.76
CA HIS A 117 -1.45 -9.99 -12.89
C HIS A 117 -2.92 -10.37 -12.92
N ASN A 118 -3.39 -10.85 -14.08
CA ASN A 118 -4.72 -11.44 -14.25
C ASN A 118 -4.77 -12.85 -13.66
#